data_AF-A0A831U057-F1
#
_entry.id   AF-A0A831U057-F1
#
_cell.length_a   1.000
_cell.length_b   1.000
_cell.length_c   1.000
_cell.angle_alpha   90.00
_cell.angle_beta   90.00
_cell.angle_gamma   90.00
#
_symmetry.space_group_name_H-M   'P 1'
#
loop_
_entity.id
_entity.type
_entity.pdbx_description
1 polymer ?
#
loop_
_entity_poly.entity_id
_entity_poly.type
_entity_poly.pdbx_seq_one_letter_code
_entity_poly.pdbx_strand_id
1 'polypeptide(L)'
;MDRDVVNLIHHLRWKVRVNWGEAHSWLFCKEDTPVDARYYLRDSGDELPESLRHFVLEVDEQLRHFPKPDFMFGYPLYKMPRQPGERRPCFVAMPYGDKSWFEPVKETIIAAGADKNFDCQVSLDMSTAGQIIEQIWQQLRGAEAVVADLTRSNPNVYYEVGLAHALGKLIIFITQDDGNLPFDVSTSRCIRYDKNNLPHLREELEKAFAAVPQRYAFDPKP
;
A
#
# COMPACT_ATOMS: atom_id res chain seq x y z
N MET A 1 6.79 13.81 1.03
CA MET A 1 8.09 13.21 0.69
C MET A 1 8.99 13.50 1.87
N ASP A 2 9.57 12.47 2.49
CA ASP A 2 10.42 12.63 3.67
C ASP A 2 11.54 13.65 3.37
N ARG A 3 11.86 14.50 4.35
CA ARG A 3 12.94 15.49 4.21
C ARG A 3 14.23 14.81 3.79
N ASP A 4 14.47 13.58 4.23
CA ASP A 4 15.70 12.84 3.95
C ASP A 4 15.75 12.35 2.50
N VAL A 5 14.63 11.91 1.94
CA VAL A 5 14.53 11.54 0.51
C VAL A 5 14.63 12.79 -0.37
N VAL A 6 14.02 13.91 0.04
CA VAL A 6 14.14 15.20 -0.68
C VAL A 6 15.59 15.69 -0.66
N ASN A 7 16.27 15.58 0.48
CA ASN A 7 17.67 15.94 0.64
C ASN A 7 18.58 15.04 -0.20
N LEU A 8 18.31 13.74 -0.26
CA LEU A 8 19.05 12.78 -1.08
C LEU A 8 18.92 13.09 -2.57
N ILE A 9 17.70 13.35 -3.04
CA ILE A 9 17.46 13.76 -4.43
C ILE A 9 18.12 15.12 -4.72
N HIS A 10 18.04 16.07 -3.80
CA HIS A 10 18.74 17.35 -3.93
C HIS A 10 20.26 17.16 -4.01
N HIS A 11 20.83 16.28 -3.18
CA HIS A 11 22.26 16.00 -3.18
C HIS A 11 22.71 15.36 -4.50
N LEU A 12 22.02 14.31 -4.97
CA LEU A 12 22.31 13.66 -6.25
C LEU A 12 22.26 14.65 -7.42
N ARG A 13 21.22 15.50 -7.45
CA ARG A 13 21.02 16.47 -8.54
C ARG A 13 22.03 17.61 -8.54
N TRP A 14 22.36 18.16 -7.37
CA TRP A 14 23.13 19.41 -7.28
C TRP A 14 24.61 19.22 -6.93
N LYS A 15 24.97 18.14 -6.22
CA LYS A 15 26.36 17.82 -5.86
C LYS A 15 26.99 16.82 -6.81
N VAL A 16 26.28 15.73 -7.13
CA VAL A 16 26.81 14.64 -7.98
C VAL A 16 26.51 14.89 -9.48
N ARG A 17 25.55 15.76 -9.80
CA ARG A 17 25.11 16.14 -11.17
C ARG A 17 24.59 14.95 -11.99
N VAL A 18 24.00 13.96 -11.35
CA VAL A 18 23.36 12.82 -12.03
C VAL A 18 22.01 13.26 -12.60
N ASN A 19 21.64 12.75 -13.78
CA ASN A 19 20.32 13.03 -14.34
C ASN A 19 19.23 12.19 -13.63
N TRP A 20 17.96 12.57 -13.80
CA TRP A 20 16.85 11.94 -13.07
C TRP A 20 16.67 10.44 -13.36
N GLY A 21 16.94 9.99 -14.59
CA GLY A 21 16.83 8.57 -14.94
C GLY A 21 17.91 7.73 -14.26
N GLU A 22 19.12 8.26 -14.16
CA GLU A 22 20.25 7.63 -13.45
C GLU A 22 20.07 7.66 -11.93
N ALA A 23 19.63 8.80 -11.37
CA ALA A 23 19.33 8.87 -9.94
C ALA A 23 18.25 7.86 -9.52
N HIS A 24 17.23 7.66 -10.37
CA HIS A 24 16.17 6.70 -10.11
C HIS A 24 16.66 5.24 -10.16
N SER A 25 17.57 4.90 -11.08
CA SER A 25 18.13 3.54 -11.14
C SER A 25 19.06 3.24 -9.96
N TRP A 26 19.77 4.24 -9.44
CA TRP A 26 20.68 4.06 -8.28
C TRP A 26 19.93 3.97 -6.95
N LEU A 27 18.80 4.63 -6.84
CA LEU A 27 17.94 4.58 -5.67
C LEU A 27 17.09 3.29 -5.64
N PHE A 28 16.98 2.58 -6.76
CA PHE A 28 16.16 1.38 -6.87
C PHE A 28 16.75 0.18 -6.11
N CYS A 29 16.10 -0.26 -5.04
CA CYS A 29 16.39 -1.53 -4.37
C CYS A 29 15.32 -2.57 -4.74
N LYS A 30 15.75 -3.72 -5.28
CA LYS A 30 14.86 -4.80 -5.76
C LYS A 30 14.29 -5.66 -4.61
N GLU A 31 14.85 -5.55 -3.41
CA GLU A 31 14.45 -6.31 -2.23
C GLU A 31 14.21 -5.35 -1.06
N ASP A 32 13.41 -5.76 -0.06
CA ASP A 32 13.34 -5.02 1.20
C ASP A 32 14.76 -4.88 1.72
N THR A 33 15.23 -3.63 1.90
CA THR A 33 16.62 -3.39 2.29
C THR A 33 16.86 -4.03 3.66
N PRO A 34 17.65 -5.11 3.78
CA PRO A 34 18.11 -5.53 5.09
C PRO A 34 18.93 -4.36 5.66
N VAL A 35 18.95 -4.21 6.98
CA VAL A 35 19.50 -3.03 7.70
C VAL A 35 21.05 -2.95 7.64
N ASP A 36 21.66 -3.44 6.56
CA ASP A 36 23.09 -3.43 6.34
C ASP A 36 23.47 -3.06 4.90
N ALA A 37 23.49 -1.75 4.62
CA ALA A 37 23.92 -1.21 3.32
C ALA A 37 25.38 -1.56 2.95
N ARG A 38 26.21 -2.01 3.91
CA ARG A 38 27.61 -2.41 3.66
C ARG A 38 27.71 -3.64 2.78
N TYR A 39 26.69 -4.51 2.77
CA TYR A 39 26.67 -5.70 1.91
C TYR A 39 26.60 -5.30 0.43
N TYR A 40 25.73 -4.37 0.08
CA TYR A 40 25.52 -3.91 -1.29
C TYR A 40 26.69 -3.09 -1.83
N LEU A 41 27.28 -2.21 -1.01
CA LEU A 41 28.44 -1.41 -1.40
C LEU A 41 29.69 -2.26 -1.71
N ARG A 42 29.72 -3.49 -1.19
CA ARG A 42 30.82 -4.44 -1.41
C ARG A 42 30.69 -5.19 -2.74
N ASP A 43 29.46 -5.39 -3.22
CA ASP A 43 29.16 -6.10 -4.47
C ASP A 43 29.13 -5.17 -5.69
N SER A 44 28.85 -3.87 -5.50
CA SER A 44 28.85 -2.86 -6.57
C SER A 44 30.23 -2.30 -6.95
N GLY A 45 31.32 -2.77 -6.34
CA GLY A 45 32.68 -2.28 -6.61
C GLY A 45 32.84 -0.74 -6.49
N ASP A 46 33.84 -0.19 -7.19
CA ASP A 46 34.14 1.25 -7.32
C ASP A 46 33.25 2.03 -8.29
N GLU A 47 32.06 1.50 -8.62
CA GLU A 47 31.13 2.16 -9.54
C GLU A 47 30.42 3.38 -8.94
N LEU A 48 30.34 3.48 -7.61
CA LEU A 48 29.72 4.61 -6.92
C LEU A 48 30.76 5.69 -6.59
N PRO A 49 30.49 6.97 -6.90
CA PRO A 49 31.32 8.08 -6.45
C PRO A 49 31.52 8.05 -4.94
N GLU A 50 32.74 8.36 -4.47
CA GLU A 50 33.13 8.30 -3.06
C GLU A 50 32.17 9.09 -2.14
N SER A 51 31.70 10.26 -2.61
CA SER A 51 30.72 11.08 -1.90
C SER A 51 29.37 10.39 -1.69
N LEU A 52 28.91 9.62 -2.69
CA LEU A 52 27.66 8.89 -2.61
C LEU A 52 27.80 7.64 -1.72
N ARG A 53 28.95 6.96 -1.80
CA ARG A 53 29.29 5.84 -0.91
C ARG A 53 29.32 6.30 0.55
N HIS A 54 29.95 7.43 0.84
CA HIS A 54 30.01 8.00 2.19
C HIS A 54 28.60 8.36 2.71
N PHE A 55 27.78 8.99 1.87
CA PHE A 55 26.42 9.34 2.23
C PHE A 55 25.55 8.11 2.54
N VAL A 56 25.61 7.05 1.71
CA VAL A 56 24.86 5.81 1.95
C VAL A 56 25.25 5.17 3.28
N LEU A 57 26.55 5.15 3.61
CA LEU A 57 27.04 4.62 4.88
C LEU A 57 26.57 5.47 6.07
N GLU A 58 26.57 6.80 5.94
CA GLU A 58 26.11 7.72 6.98
C GLU A 58 24.60 7.56 7.26
N VAL A 59 23.79 7.43 6.20
CA VAL A 59 22.34 7.17 6.34
C VAL A 59 22.08 5.79 6.96
N ASP A 60 22.78 4.75 6.52
CA ASP A 60 22.66 3.40 7.08
C ASP A 60 23.06 3.35 8.57
N GLU A 61 24.13 4.06 8.95
CA GLU A 61 24.53 4.21 10.34
C GLU A 61 23.44 4.91 11.15
N GLN A 62 22.89 6.03 10.66
CA GLN A 62 21.80 6.73 11.34
C GLN A 62 20.56 5.84 11.48
N LEU A 63 20.14 5.14 10.43
CA LEU A 63 19.00 4.23 10.43
C LEU A 63 19.14 3.08 11.43
N ARG A 64 20.36 2.59 11.70
CA ARG A 64 20.63 1.57 12.73
C ARG A 64 20.50 2.09 14.16
N HIS A 65 20.64 3.40 14.38
CA HIS A 65 20.46 4.03 15.68
C HIS A 65 18.98 4.37 15.98
N PHE A 66 18.11 4.35 14.96
CA PHE A 66 16.67 4.38 15.20
C PHE A 66 16.21 3.05 15.82
N PRO A 67 15.23 3.06 16.73
CA PRO A 67 14.58 1.83 17.17
C PRO A 67 14.14 1.05 15.92
N LYS A 68 14.36 -0.27 15.91
CA LYS A 68 14.12 -1.14 14.73
C LYS A 68 12.82 -0.72 14.02
N PRO A 69 12.86 -0.41 12.71
CA PRO A 69 11.77 0.23 12.00
C PRO A 69 10.62 -0.74 11.67
N ASP A 70 10.27 -1.61 12.61
CA ASP A 70 9.23 -2.61 12.38
C ASP A 70 7.83 -1.98 12.39
N PHE A 71 7.65 -0.74 12.86
CA PHE A 71 6.29 -0.21 13.06
C PHE A 71 6.04 1.28 12.77
N MET A 72 7.02 2.05 12.31
CA MET A 72 6.86 3.50 12.26
C MET A 72 7.08 4.08 10.87
N PHE A 73 5.94 4.49 10.29
CA PHE A 73 5.77 5.39 9.14
C PHE A 73 5.72 4.74 7.76
N GLY A 74 4.49 4.45 7.33
CA GLY A 74 4.17 4.15 5.94
C GLY A 74 4.36 5.37 5.03
N TYR A 75 5.26 5.22 4.06
CA TYR A 75 5.04 5.33 2.60
C TYR A 75 6.38 4.93 1.95
N PRO A 76 6.38 4.35 0.73
CA PRO A 76 7.37 3.34 0.37
C PRO A 76 8.77 3.94 0.33
N LEU A 77 9.77 3.22 0.86
CA LEU A 77 11.13 3.48 0.42
C LEU A 77 11.30 2.97 -1.00
N TYR A 78 10.88 1.75 -1.38
CA TYR A 78 10.76 1.38 -2.79
C TYR A 78 9.65 0.33 -2.98
N LYS A 79 8.55 0.69 -3.65
CA LYS A 79 7.75 -0.31 -4.38
C LYS A 79 8.47 -0.54 -5.70
N MET A 80 8.57 -1.80 -6.15
CA MET A 80 9.03 -2.02 -7.52
C MET A 80 8.15 -1.22 -8.47
N PRO A 81 8.73 -0.47 -9.42
CA PRO A 81 7.95 0.14 -10.48
C PRO A 81 7.24 -1.01 -11.20
N ARG A 82 5.91 -1.02 -11.12
CA ARG A 82 5.09 -2.03 -11.80
C ARG A 82 5.41 -2.03 -13.28
N GLN A 83 5.37 -3.21 -13.89
CA GLN A 83 5.44 -3.25 -15.35
C GLN A 83 4.12 -2.74 -15.95
N PRO A 84 4.15 -2.11 -17.14
CA PRO A 84 2.94 -1.75 -17.85
C PRO A 84 2.01 -2.97 -17.98
N GLY A 85 0.75 -2.82 -17.56
CA GLY A 85 -0.25 -3.89 -17.58
C GLY A 85 -0.24 -4.84 -16.36
N GLU A 86 0.68 -4.68 -15.40
CA GLU A 86 0.64 -5.44 -14.15
C GLU A 86 -0.56 -5.02 -13.29
N ARG A 87 -1.26 -6.02 -12.72
CA ARG A 87 -2.41 -5.80 -11.84
C ARG A 87 -1.97 -5.11 -10.55
N ARG A 88 -2.84 -4.24 -10.04
CA ARG A 88 -2.64 -3.46 -8.82
C ARG A 88 -3.08 -4.27 -7.61
N PRO A 89 -2.19 -4.59 -6.65
CA PRO A 89 -2.60 -5.30 -5.45
C PRO A 89 -3.65 -4.50 -4.67
N CYS A 90 -4.76 -5.14 -4.33
CA CYS A 90 -5.84 -4.57 -3.54
C CYS A 90 -6.16 -5.48 -2.36
N PHE A 91 -6.18 -4.91 -1.17
CA PHE A 91 -6.56 -5.62 0.05
C PHE A 91 -8.05 -5.44 0.30
N VAL A 92 -8.77 -6.51 0.66
CA VAL A 92 -10.20 -6.45 0.98
C VAL A 92 -10.39 -6.86 2.44
N ALA A 93 -10.72 -5.87 3.27
CA ALA A 93 -11.12 -6.01 4.65
C ALA A 93 -12.64 -6.15 4.70
N MET A 94 -13.17 -7.33 5.05
CA MET A 94 -14.62 -7.50 5.15
C MET A 94 -15.00 -8.49 6.26
N PRO A 95 -16.18 -8.34 6.89
CA PRO A 95 -16.64 -9.25 7.92
C PRO A 95 -16.79 -10.65 7.34
N TYR A 96 -16.28 -11.66 8.05
CA TYR A 96 -16.71 -13.03 7.82
C TYR A 96 -18.13 -13.24 8.34
N GLY A 97 -18.90 -14.06 7.63
CA GLY A 97 -20.28 -14.32 8.01
C GLY A 97 -20.97 -15.29 7.08
N ASP A 98 -22.30 -15.26 7.12
CA ASP A 98 -23.16 -16.09 6.27
C ASP A 98 -22.73 -16.03 4.80
N LYS A 99 -22.49 -17.21 4.21
CA LYS A 99 -22.03 -17.37 2.82
C LYS A 99 -22.99 -16.75 1.80
N SER A 100 -24.29 -16.72 2.09
CA SER A 100 -25.32 -16.13 1.22
C SER A 100 -25.17 -14.62 1.04
N TRP A 101 -24.46 -13.96 1.95
CA TRP A 101 -24.10 -12.55 1.84
C TRP A 101 -22.62 -12.38 1.50
N PHE A 102 -21.74 -13.12 2.17
CA PHE A 102 -20.29 -12.97 2.04
C PHE A 102 -19.79 -13.26 0.61
N GLU A 103 -20.20 -14.37 0.01
CA GLU A 103 -19.69 -14.78 -1.30
C GLU A 103 -20.12 -13.81 -2.43
N PRO A 104 -21.41 -13.43 -2.56
CA PRO A 104 -21.82 -12.49 -3.61
C PRO A 104 -21.17 -11.12 -3.49
N VAL A 105 -21.00 -10.59 -2.26
CA VAL A 105 -20.36 -9.29 -2.04
C VAL A 105 -18.87 -9.38 -2.38
N LYS A 106 -18.18 -10.42 -1.90
CA LYS A 106 -16.77 -10.68 -2.23
C LYS A 106 -16.55 -10.76 -3.75
N GLU A 107 -17.35 -11.56 -4.44
CA GLU A 107 -17.25 -11.73 -5.90
C GLU A 107 -17.48 -10.41 -6.64
N THR A 108 -18.42 -9.58 -6.16
CA THR A 108 -18.68 -8.26 -6.70
C THR A 108 -17.47 -7.33 -6.56
N ILE A 109 -16.82 -7.34 -5.40
CA ILE A 109 -15.60 -6.54 -5.15
C ILE A 109 -14.46 -6.99 -6.07
N ILE A 110 -14.21 -8.30 -6.14
CA ILE A 110 -13.13 -8.87 -6.95
C ILE A 110 -13.36 -8.55 -8.44
N ALA A 111 -14.60 -8.72 -8.94
CA ALA A 111 -14.92 -8.45 -10.32
C ALA A 111 -14.78 -6.96 -10.68
N ALA A 112 -15.26 -6.05 -9.81
CA ALA A 112 -15.12 -4.61 -10.02
C ALA A 112 -13.64 -4.17 -10.04
N GLY A 113 -12.81 -4.74 -9.16
CA GLY A 113 -11.38 -4.50 -9.13
C GLY A 113 -10.68 -5.02 -10.38
N ALA A 114 -10.97 -6.26 -10.79
CA ALA A 114 -10.36 -6.89 -11.96
C ALA A 114 -10.60 -6.07 -13.24
N ASP A 115 -11.81 -5.55 -13.44
CA ASP A 115 -12.17 -4.70 -14.59
C ASP A 115 -11.41 -3.37 -14.63
N LYS A 116 -10.87 -2.93 -13.48
CA LYS A 116 -10.03 -1.73 -13.35
C LYS A 116 -8.55 -2.06 -13.10
N ASN A 117 -8.12 -3.27 -13.47
CA ASN A 117 -6.73 -3.74 -13.34
C ASN A 117 -6.23 -3.83 -11.88
N PHE A 118 -7.10 -4.21 -10.94
CA PHE A 118 -6.72 -4.57 -9.58
C PHE A 118 -6.80 -6.07 -9.34
N ASP A 119 -5.89 -6.59 -8.53
CA ASP A 119 -5.95 -7.94 -7.97
C ASP A 119 -6.41 -7.86 -6.51
N CYS A 120 -7.71 -8.06 -6.29
CA CYS A 120 -8.33 -7.94 -4.98
C CYS A 120 -8.25 -9.26 -4.21
N GLN A 121 -7.65 -9.22 -3.02
CA GLN A 121 -7.51 -10.36 -2.13
C GLN A 121 -8.17 -10.05 -0.80
N VAL A 122 -9.11 -10.92 -0.38
CA VAL A 122 -9.75 -10.83 0.94
C VAL A 122 -8.76 -11.30 2.00
N SER A 123 -8.67 -10.57 3.11
CA SER A 123 -7.93 -11.06 4.27
C SER A 123 -8.55 -12.37 4.74
N LEU A 124 -7.81 -13.48 4.62
CA LEU A 124 -8.28 -14.76 5.11
C LEU A 124 -8.30 -14.74 6.64
N ASP A 125 -9.45 -15.00 7.26
CA ASP A 125 -9.54 -15.27 8.71
C ASP A 125 -8.94 -16.67 8.98
N MET A 126 -7.60 -16.72 8.94
CA MET A 126 -6.82 -17.93 9.19
C MET A 126 -6.67 -18.04 10.71
N SER A 127 -7.49 -18.90 11.33
CA SER A 127 -7.68 -19.11 12.77
C SER A 127 -6.45 -19.58 13.59
N THR A 128 -5.23 -19.11 13.30
CA THR A 128 -4.00 -19.52 13.99
C THR A 128 -3.29 -18.30 14.59
N ALA A 129 -3.46 -18.11 15.91
CA ALA A 129 -2.91 -16.97 16.64
C ALA A 129 -1.37 -16.90 16.53
N GLY A 130 -0.85 -15.74 16.10
CA GLY A 130 0.58 -15.41 16.13
C GLY A 130 1.15 -14.85 14.81
N GLN A 131 0.72 -15.35 13.65
CA GLN A 131 1.26 -14.96 12.33
C GLN A 131 0.32 -14.08 11.49
N ILE A 132 -0.93 -13.91 11.93
CA ILE A 132 -1.98 -13.23 11.15
C ILE A 132 -1.69 -11.73 11.00
N ILE A 133 -1.25 -11.06 12.07
CA ILE A 133 -1.04 -9.59 12.07
C ILE A 133 0.11 -9.22 11.14
N GLU A 134 1.21 -9.99 11.14
CA GLU A 134 2.35 -9.74 10.25
C GLU A 134 1.96 -9.94 8.79
N GLN A 135 1.17 -10.97 8.47
CA GLN A 135 0.66 -11.20 7.12
C GLN A 135 -0.28 -10.09 6.66
N ILE A 136 -1.23 -9.68 7.51
CA ILE A 136 -2.13 -8.54 7.22
C ILE A 136 -1.29 -7.28 6.97
N TRP A 137 -0.28 -7.03 7.81
CA TRP A 137 0.61 -5.88 7.67
C TRP A 137 1.40 -5.92 6.35
N GLN A 138 1.95 -7.07 5.98
CA GLN A 138 2.65 -7.26 4.71
C GLN A 138 1.73 -7.08 3.50
N GLN A 139 0.52 -7.64 3.53
CA GLN A 139 -0.48 -7.48 2.48
C GLN A 139 -0.92 -6.01 2.35
N LEU A 140 -1.22 -5.33 3.46
CA LEU A 140 -1.53 -3.91 3.48
C LEU A 140 -0.36 -3.06 2.95
N ARG A 141 0.88 -3.36 3.34
CA ARG A 141 2.08 -2.70 2.80
C ARG A 141 2.18 -2.84 1.29
N GLY A 142 1.89 -4.03 0.75
CA GLY A 142 1.86 -4.31 -0.69
C GLY A 142 0.69 -3.64 -1.43
N ALA A 143 -0.46 -3.48 -0.78
CA ALA A 143 -1.67 -2.94 -1.39
C ALA A 143 -1.52 -1.50 -1.91
N GLU A 144 -2.14 -1.21 -3.06
CA GLU A 144 -2.32 0.13 -3.62
C GLU A 144 -3.70 0.72 -3.31
N ALA A 145 -4.68 -0.14 -3.07
CA ALA A 145 -5.99 0.23 -2.57
C ALA A 145 -6.43 -0.78 -1.50
N VAL A 146 -7.27 -0.31 -0.60
CA VAL A 146 -7.98 -1.13 0.38
C VAL A 146 -9.46 -0.97 0.13
N VAL A 147 -10.22 -2.06 0.04
CA VAL A 147 -11.68 -2.03 0.14
C VAL A 147 -12.03 -2.46 1.56
N ALA A 148 -12.80 -1.65 2.28
CA ALA A 148 -13.20 -1.95 3.65
C ALA A 148 -14.72 -1.98 3.77
N ASP A 149 -15.27 -3.16 4.02
CA ASP A 149 -16.70 -3.35 4.27
C ASP A 149 -17.02 -3.19 5.76
N LEU A 150 -17.64 -2.06 6.11
CA LEU A 150 -17.94 -1.70 7.49
C LEU A 150 -19.28 -2.29 7.99
N THR A 151 -19.95 -3.10 7.17
CA THR A 151 -21.24 -3.73 7.51
C THR A 151 -21.16 -4.49 8.84
N ARG A 152 -22.19 -4.34 9.69
CA ARG A 152 -22.27 -4.94 11.05
C ARG A 152 -21.21 -4.45 12.02
N SER A 153 -20.47 -3.38 11.69
CA SER A 153 -19.46 -2.78 12.57
C SER A 153 -18.45 -3.80 13.13
N ASN A 154 -17.89 -4.65 12.27
CA ASN A 154 -16.94 -5.68 12.69
C ASN A 154 -15.61 -5.08 13.23
N PRO A 155 -15.20 -5.36 14.49
CA PRO A 155 -13.98 -4.80 15.07
C PRO A 155 -12.69 -5.15 14.33
N ASN A 156 -12.60 -6.33 13.71
CA ASN A 156 -11.41 -6.74 12.95
C ASN A 156 -11.21 -5.86 11.72
N VAL A 157 -12.30 -5.52 11.02
CA VAL A 157 -12.25 -4.61 9.87
C VAL A 157 -11.80 -3.22 10.31
N TYR A 158 -12.29 -2.71 11.44
CA TYR A 158 -11.82 -1.42 11.97
C TYR A 158 -10.35 -1.44 12.36
N TYR A 159 -9.85 -2.56 12.89
CA TYR A 159 -8.42 -2.73 13.15
C TYR A 159 -7.61 -2.64 11.85
N GLU A 160 -7.99 -3.38 10.81
CA GLU A 160 -7.35 -3.33 9.48
C GLU A 160 -7.42 -1.93 8.85
N VAL A 161 -8.54 -1.22 9.02
CA VAL A 161 -8.69 0.18 8.60
C VAL A 161 -7.72 1.10 9.35
N GLY A 162 -7.57 0.93 10.66
CA GLY A 162 -6.59 1.66 11.46
C GLY A 162 -5.15 1.44 10.97
N LEU A 163 -4.80 0.19 10.66
CA LEU A 163 -3.49 -0.15 10.07
C LEU A 163 -3.32 0.49 8.69
N ALA A 164 -4.34 0.41 7.84
CA ALA A 164 -4.34 1.02 6.51
C ALA A 164 -4.16 2.54 6.58
N HIS A 165 -4.84 3.22 7.52
CA HIS A 165 -4.65 4.66 7.79
C HIS A 165 -3.22 4.97 8.24
N ALA A 166 -2.66 4.19 9.18
CA ALA A 166 -1.29 4.38 9.64
C ALA A 166 -0.26 4.21 8.50
N LEU A 167 -0.57 3.36 7.52
CA LEU A 167 0.22 3.15 6.31
C LEU A 167 -0.11 4.14 5.17
N GLY A 168 -1.02 5.09 5.40
CA GLY A 168 -1.48 6.09 4.42
C GLY A 168 -2.20 5.51 3.20
N LYS A 169 -2.72 4.28 3.31
CA LYS A 169 -3.36 3.58 2.20
C LYS A 169 -4.65 4.28 1.79
N LEU A 170 -4.95 4.23 0.49
CA LEU A 170 -6.24 4.69 0.00
C LEU A 170 -7.28 3.62 0.34
N ILE A 171 -8.36 4.03 1.01
CA ILE A 171 -9.43 3.13 1.44
C ILE A 171 -10.72 3.50 0.71
N ILE A 172 -11.37 2.51 0.11
CA ILE A 172 -12.71 2.55 -0.45
C ILE A 172 -13.63 1.91 0.59
N PHE A 173 -14.37 2.75 1.32
CA PHE A 173 -15.32 2.26 2.31
C PHE A 173 -16.62 1.83 1.65
N ILE A 174 -17.14 0.67 2.02
CA ILE A 174 -18.48 0.20 1.66
C ILE A 174 -19.25 -0.19 2.93
N THR A 175 -20.58 -0.09 2.91
CA THR A 175 -21.42 -0.56 4.02
C THR A 175 -22.85 -0.82 3.58
N GLN A 176 -23.52 -1.77 4.25
CA GLN A 176 -24.98 -1.91 4.22
C GLN A 176 -25.68 -1.16 5.35
N ASP A 177 -24.91 -0.68 6.34
CA ASP A 177 -25.47 -0.04 7.51
C ASP A 177 -26.00 1.36 7.13
N ASP A 178 -27.11 1.75 7.73
CA ASP A 178 -27.94 2.91 7.37
C ASP A 178 -27.35 4.28 7.76
N GLY A 179 -26.19 4.30 8.41
CA GLY A 179 -25.44 5.53 8.68
C GLY A 179 -24.80 5.64 10.06
N ASN A 180 -24.94 4.63 10.93
CA ASN A 180 -24.29 4.59 12.24
C ASN A 180 -22.81 4.16 12.14
N LEU A 181 -22.04 4.84 11.30
CA LEU A 181 -20.60 4.66 11.24
C LEU A 181 -19.92 5.51 12.33
N PRO A 182 -18.85 5.00 12.97
CA PRO A 182 -18.04 5.78 13.91
C PRO A 182 -17.53 7.09 13.30
N PHE A 183 -17.35 8.12 14.12
CA PHE A 183 -16.97 9.45 13.65
C PHE A 183 -15.70 9.43 12.78
N ASP A 184 -14.71 8.59 13.15
CA ASP A 184 -13.41 8.44 12.48
C ASP A 184 -13.49 7.98 11.02
N VAL A 185 -14.59 7.33 10.63
CA VAL A 185 -14.85 6.89 9.24
C VAL A 185 -16.02 7.62 8.59
N SER A 186 -16.91 8.22 9.38
CA SER A 186 -18.13 8.89 8.91
C SER A 186 -17.89 10.10 8.01
N THR A 187 -16.72 10.74 8.13
CA THR A 187 -16.32 11.90 7.31
C THR A 187 -15.80 11.50 5.94
N SER A 188 -15.47 10.22 5.75
CA SER A 188 -14.99 9.67 4.49
C SER A 188 -16.16 9.28 3.58
N ARG A 189 -15.97 9.38 2.26
CA ARG A 189 -16.97 8.88 1.29
C ARG A 189 -17.10 7.37 1.47
N CYS A 190 -18.28 6.92 1.87
CA CYS A 190 -18.63 5.51 2.01
C CYS A 190 -19.72 5.14 0.99
N ILE A 191 -19.48 4.08 0.23
CA ILE A 191 -20.44 3.53 -0.75
C ILE A 191 -21.46 2.70 0.02
N ARG A 192 -22.71 3.13 -0.03
CA ARG A 192 -23.82 2.37 0.55
C ARG A 192 -24.31 1.34 -0.47
N TYR A 193 -24.59 0.12 -0.02
CA TYR A 193 -25.07 -0.92 -0.93
C TYR A 193 -26.12 -1.83 -0.30
N ASP A 194 -26.93 -2.45 -1.16
CA ASP A 194 -27.86 -3.52 -0.80
C ASP A 194 -27.39 -4.82 -1.46
N LYS A 195 -27.42 -5.93 -0.73
CA LYS A 195 -27.06 -7.27 -1.23
C LYS A 195 -28.01 -7.74 -2.33
N ASN A 196 -29.21 -7.17 -2.39
CA ASN A 196 -30.19 -7.43 -3.44
C ASN A 196 -29.96 -6.54 -4.68
N ASN A 197 -29.01 -5.58 -4.62
CA ASN A 197 -28.63 -4.70 -5.73
C ASN A 197 -27.10 -4.59 -5.87
N LEU A 198 -26.43 -5.73 -6.01
CA LEU A 198 -24.99 -5.81 -6.26
C LEU A 198 -24.54 -5.10 -7.57
N PRO A 199 -25.35 -5.00 -8.64
CA PRO A 199 -24.96 -4.20 -9.80
C PRO A 199 -24.66 -2.75 -9.46
N HIS A 200 -25.41 -2.14 -8.54
CA HIS A 200 -25.12 -0.79 -8.06
C HIS A 200 -23.79 -0.70 -7.30
N LEU A 201 -23.52 -1.67 -6.41
CA LEU A 201 -22.24 -1.76 -5.70
C LEU A 201 -21.08 -1.85 -6.70
N ARG A 202 -21.20 -2.70 -7.72
CA ARG A 202 -20.18 -2.86 -8.76
C ARG A 202 -19.89 -1.53 -9.46
N GLU A 203 -20.93 -0.81 -9.88
CA GLU A 203 -20.77 0.45 -10.60
C GLU A 203 -20.02 1.51 -9.76
N GLU A 204 -20.38 1.65 -8.47
CA GLU A 204 -19.71 2.61 -7.58
C GLU A 204 -18.27 2.18 -7.24
N LEU A 205 -18.02 0.88 -7.06
CA LEU A 205 -16.65 0.36 -6.88
C LEU A 205 -15.79 0.62 -8.12
N GLU A 206 -16.32 0.38 -9.32
CA GLU A 206 -15.62 0.64 -10.57
C GLU A 206 -15.21 2.12 -10.72
N LYS A 207 -16.10 3.05 -10.33
CA LYS A 207 -15.79 4.49 -10.29
C LYS A 207 -14.71 4.80 -9.25
N ALA A 208 -14.79 4.20 -8.07
CA ALA A 208 -13.81 4.39 -7.00
C ALA A 208 -12.42 3.86 -7.42
N PHE A 209 -12.35 2.67 -8.01
CA PHE A 209 -11.12 2.08 -8.52
C PHE A 209 -10.49 2.91 -9.65
N ALA A 210 -11.30 3.46 -10.56
CA ALA A 210 -10.82 4.32 -11.65
C ALA A 210 -10.19 5.65 -11.16
N ALA A 211 -10.57 6.13 -9.97
CA ALA A 211 -10.00 7.35 -9.38
C ALA A 211 -8.65 7.10 -8.69
N VAL A 212 -8.32 5.86 -8.32
CA VAL A 212 -7.10 5.54 -7.57
C VAL A 212 -5.81 5.86 -8.35
N PRO A 213 -5.62 5.45 -9.63
CA PRO A 213 -4.37 5.73 -10.35
C PRO A 213 -4.10 7.22 -10.54
N GLN A 214 -5.14 8.06 -10.58
CA GLN A 214 -5.00 9.51 -10.73
C GLN A 214 -4.27 10.14 -9.53
N ARG A 215 -4.28 9.47 -8.37
CA ARG A 215 -3.53 9.87 -7.18
C ARG A 215 -2.04 9.50 -7.24
N TYR A 216 -1.69 8.51 -8.07
CA TYR A 216 -0.32 8.01 -8.26
C TYR A 216 0.22 8.50 -9.61
N ALA A 217 0.53 9.80 -9.69
CA ALA A 217 0.95 10.51 -10.91
C ALA A 217 2.20 9.95 -11.62
N PHE A 218 2.89 8.98 -10.99
CA PHE A 218 4.12 8.35 -11.48
C PHE A 218 3.92 6.91 -11.98
N ASP A 219 2.67 6.42 -12.07
CA ASP A 219 2.40 5.12 -12.70
C ASP A 219 2.87 5.15 -14.17
N PRO A 220 3.57 4.12 -14.65
CA PRO A 220 4.00 4.04 -16.04
C PRO A 220 2.77 4.04 -16.95
N LYS A 221 2.75 4.96 -17.90
CA LYS A 221 1.69 5.04 -18.91
C LYS A 221 1.90 3.93 -19.94
N PRO A 222 0.81 3.37 -20.51
CA PRO A 222 0.90 2.42 -21.61
C PRO A 222 1.58 3.00 -22.84
#